data_AF-A0A2A2IGE9-F1
#
_entry.id   AF-A0A2A2IGE9-F1
#
_cell.length_a   1.000
_cell.length_b   1.000
_cell.length_c   1.000
_cell.angle_alpha   90.00
_cell.angle_beta   90.00
_cell.angle_gamma   90.00
#
_symmetry.space_group_name_H-M   'P 1'
#
loop_
_entity.id
_entity.type
_entity.pdbx_description
1 polymer ?
#
loop_
_entity_poly.entity_id
_entity_poly.type
_entity_poly.pdbx_seq_one_letter_code
_entity_poly.pdbx_strand_id
1 'polypeptide(L)'
;MTYTIQSKETDLINVLNNLNEDHKITIIGINDFGFPQVSQTKFHSIEIKENYSQRFVYLIHKPKHKRKHYKKSLDSKDIIILNDWHDISTESQHKTTYKDDHIIKKSIYTSFDTTFLKEIDLIYNTEKLYSHIAAN
;
A
#
# COMPACT_ATOMS: atom_id res chain seq x y z
N MET A 1 -23.46 -20.52 9.73
CA MET A 1 -23.22 -19.09 9.48
C MET A 1 -21.86 -18.98 8.80
N THR A 2 -21.88 -18.83 7.49
CA THR A 2 -20.70 -18.85 6.63
C THR A 2 -20.16 -17.42 6.52
N TYR A 3 -18.94 -17.19 7.01
CA TYR A 3 -18.31 -15.88 7.07
C TYR A 3 -17.87 -15.44 5.67
N THR A 4 -18.50 -14.39 5.12
CA THR A 4 -18.14 -13.78 3.81
C THR A 4 -16.83 -12.97 3.86
N ILE A 5 -15.99 -13.16 4.88
CA ILE A 5 -14.78 -12.34 5.13
C ILE A 5 -13.52 -12.97 4.50
N GLN A 6 -13.57 -14.23 4.07
CA GLN A 6 -12.37 -14.96 3.64
C GLN A 6 -11.87 -14.71 2.21
N SER A 7 -12.65 -14.14 1.28
CA SER A 7 -12.23 -14.11 -0.13
C SER A 7 -11.06 -13.14 -0.39
N LYS A 8 -11.16 -11.89 0.08
CA LYS A 8 -10.20 -10.82 -0.26
C LYS A 8 -8.80 -11.04 0.32
N GLU A 9 -8.72 -11.56 1.55
CA GLU A 9 -7.44 -11.91 2.17
C GLU A 9 -6.82 -13.14 1.50
N THR A 10 -7.65 -14.12 1.14
CA THR A 10 -7.18 -15.32 0.43
C THR A 10 -6.63 -14.94 -0.95
N ASP A 11 -7.29 -14.03 -1.66
CA ASP A 11 -6.82 -13.52 -2.96
C ASP A 11 -5.47 -12.80 -2.82
N LEU A 12 -5.32 -11.92 -1.81
CA LEU A 12 -4.05 -11.24 -1.51
C LEU A 12 -2.92 -12.24 -1.26
N ILE A 13 -3.17 -13.22 -0.38
CA ILE A 13 -2.20 -14.25 -0.02
C ILE A 13 -1.81 -15.07 -1.25
N ASN A 14 -2.77 -15.48 -2.08
CA ASN A 14 -2.52 -16.26 -3.29
C ASN A 14 -1.65 -15.49 -4.29
N VAL A 15 -1.97 -14.22 -4.54
CA VAL A 15 -1.20 -13.36 -5.45
C VAL A 15 0.24 -13.21 -4.96
N LEU A 16 0.42 -12.89 -3.67
CA LEU A 16 1.74 -12.67 -3.10
C LEU A 16 2.57 -13.96 -2.97
N ASN A 17 1.94 -15.11 -2.73
CA ASN A 17 2.63 -16.42 -2.68
C ASN A 17 3.17 -16.85 -4.04
N ASN A 18 2.61 -16.35 -5.13
CA ASN A 18 3.09 -16.61 -6.50
C ASN A 18 4.27 -15.72 -6.89
N LEU A 19 4.68 -14.78 -6.04
CA LEU A 19 5.85 -13.92 -6.29
C LEU A 19 7.13 -14.63 -5.87
N ASN A 20 8.15 -14.52 -6.72
CA ASN A 20 9.49 -14.97 -6.37
C ASN A 20 10.10 -14.07 -5.29
N GLU A 21 11.03 -14.62 -4.50
CA GLU A 21 11.84 -13.81 -3.62
C GLU A 21 12.57 -12.71 -4.41
N ASP A 22 12.75 -11.55 -3.79
CA ASP A 22 13.36 -10.35 -4.36
C ASP A 22 12.58 -9.69 -5.52
N HIS A 23 11.38 -10.21 -5.84
CA HIS A 23 10.50 -9.62 -6.84
C HIS A 23 10.15 -8.17 -6.50
N LYS A 24 10.23 -7.29 -7.49
CA LYS A 24 9.99 -5.86 -7.29
C LYS A 24 8.49 -5.61 -7.23
N ILE A 25 8.06 -4.89 -6.21
CA ILE A 25 6.67 -4.46 -6.06
C ILE A 25 6.62 -3.01 -5.58
N THR A 26 5.52 -2.33 -5.91
CA THR A 26 5.21 -1.00 -5.38
C THR A 26 3.98 -1.11 -4.50
N ILE A 27 4.11 -0.68 -3.25
CA ILE A 27 3.00 -0.68 -2.28
C ILE A 27 2.50 0.74 -2.13
N ILE A 28 1.21 0.92 -2.32
CA ILE A 28 0.55 2.22 -2.26
C ILE A 28 -0.58 2.08 -1.25
N GLY A 29 -0.69 3.02 -0.34
CA GLY A 29 -1.75 3.02 0.65
C GLY A 29 -1.78 4.33 1.40
N ILE A 30 -2.49 4.33 2.52
CA ILE A 30 -2.57 5.48 3.42
C ILE A 30 -1.69 5.20 4.66
N ASN A 31 -0.89 6.18 5.04
CA ASN A 31 -0.06 6.10 6.25
C ASN A 31 -0.90 6.30 7.53
N ASP A 32 -0.28 6.16 8.70
CA ASP A 32 -1.00 6.24 9.98
C ASP A 32 -1.58 7.64 10.28
N PHE A 33 -1.18 8.67 9.52
CA PHE A 33 -1.72 10.04 9.60
C PHE A 33 -2.82 10.32 8.56
N GLY A 34 -3.22 9.31 7.79
CA GLY A 34 -4.25 9.48 6.78
C GLY A 34 -3.75 10.03 5.44
N PHE A 35 -2.44 10.14 5.21
CA PHE A 35 -1.93 10.65 3.93
C PHE A 35 -1.46 9.53 2.99
N PRO A 36 -1.60 9.72 1.67
CA PRO A 36 -1.02 8.80 0.70
C PRO A 36 0.46 8.51 0.95
N GLN A 37 0.83 7.25 0.76
CA GLN A 37 2.20 6.78 0.87
C GLN A 37 2.48 5.76 -0.23
N VAL A 38 3.60 5.95 -0.91
CA VAL A 38 4.13 5.02 -1.91
C VAL A 38 5.44 4.45 -1.37
N SER A 39 5.62 3.14 -1.49
CA SER A 39 6.83 2.44 -1.08
C SER A 39 7.25 1.43 -2.16
N GLN A 40 8.34 1.73 -2.84
CA GLN A 40 9.04 0.76 -3.68
C GLN A 40 9.78 -0.24 -2.79
N THR A 41 9.57 -1.53 -3.02
CA THR A 41 10.18 -2.58 -2.20
C THR A 41 10.45 -3.84 -2.99
N LYS A 42 11.30 -4.70 -2.45
CA LYS A 42 11.40 -6.09 -2.90
C LYS A 42 10.58 -6.99 -1.99
N PHE A 43 9.81 -7.90 -2.57
CA PHE A 43 9.11 -8.96 -1.88
C PHE A 43 10.13 -9.95 -1.29
N HIS A 44 9.81 -10.53 -0.13
CA HIS A 44 10.60 -11.62 0.44
C HIS A 44 9.71 -12.79 0.83
N SER A 45 8.71 -12.54 1.66
CA SER A 45 7.74 -13.56 2.07
C SER A 45 6.48 -12.96 2.69
N ILE A 46 5.49 -13.80 2.94
CA ILE A 46 4.31 -13.48 3.75
C ILE A 46 4.40 -14.23 5.06
N GLU A 47 4.02 -13.58 6.15
CA GLU A 47 3.86 -14.20 7.45
C GLU A 47 2.40 -14.05 7.89
N ILE A 48 1.73 -15.18 8.11
CA ILE A 48 0.37 -15.21 8.63
C ILE A 48 0.46 -15.52 10.12
N LYS A 49 -0.03 -14.61 10.96
CA LYS A 49 -0.17 -14.84 12.39
C LYS A 49 -1.63 -15.03 12.74
N GLU A 50 -1.94 -16.18 13.31
CA GLU A 50 -3.27 -16.48 13.83
C GLU A 50 -3.20 -16.48 15.36
N ASN A 51 -4.12 -15.75 15.98
CA ASN A 51 -4.42 -15.84 17.41
C ASN A 51 -5.90 -16.22 17.57
N TYR A 52 -6.32 -16.65 18.76
CA TYR A 52 -7.61 -17.30 19.04
C TYR A 52 -8.85 -16.75 18.31
N SER A 53 -8.91 -15.44 18.00
CA SER A 53 -10.02 -14.82 17.26
C SER A 53 -9.62 -13.95 16.07
N GLN A 54 -8.33 -13.79 15.78
CA GLN A 54 -7.84 -12.83 14.79
C GLN A 54 -6.71 -13.42 13.94
N ARG A 55 -6.82 -13.22 12.64
CA ARG A 55 -5.80 -13.56 11.66
C ARG A 55 -5.20 -12.26 11.13
N PHE A 56 -3.88 -12.20 11.11
CA PHE A 56 -3.11 -11.04 10.64
C PHE A 56 -2.17 -11.47 9.53
N VAL A 57 -2.18 -10.73 8.44
CA VAL A 57 -1.32 -10.95 7.27
C VAL A 57 -0.24 -9.89 7.25
N TYR A 58 1.01 -10.34 7.31
CA TYR A 58 2.17 -9.47 7.25
C TYR A 58 2.98 -9.75 6.00
N LEU A 59 3.35 -8.67 5.32
CA LEU A 59 4.36 -8.70 4.28
C LEU A 59 5.75 -8.51 4.89
N ILE A 60 6.65 -9.44 4.60
CA ILE A 60 8.08 -9.28 4.82
C ILE A 60 8.70 -8.80 3.52
N HIS A 61 9.35 -7.64 3.58
CA HIS A 61 9.85 -6.97 2.39
C HIS A 61 11.11 -6.19 2.67
N LYS A 62 11.85 -5.80 1.62
CA LYS A 62 13.03 -4.95 1.72
C LYS A 62 12.76 -3.63 1.00
N PRO A 63 12.34 -2.57 1.73
CA PRO A 63 12.10 -1.26 1.14
C PRO A 63 13.35 -0.76 0.43
N LYS A 64 13.14 -0.01 -0.66
CA LYS A 64 14.23 0.64 -1.39
C LYS A 64 15.06 1.49 -0.42
N HIS A 65 16.38 1.47 -0.60
CA HIS A 65 17.38 2.12 0.26
C HIS A 65 17.49 1.59 1.69
N LYS A 66 16.79 0.52 2.06
CA LYS A 66 16.96 -0.13 3.38
C LYS A 66 17.78 -1.42 3.27
N ARG A 67 18.59 -1.68 4.31
CA ARG A 67 19.48 -2.85 4.36
C ARG A 67 18.80 -4.10 4.90
N LYS A 68 17.91 -3.94 5.88
CA LYS A 68 17.20 -5.03 6.57
C LYS A 68 15.82 -5.29 5.95
N HIS A 69 15.27 -6.47 6.21
CA HIS A 69 13.86 -6.74 5.97
C HIS A 69 12.99 -6.01 6.99
N TYR A 70 11.84 -5.55 6.52
CA TYR A 70 10.80 -4.88 7.28
C TYR A 70 9.52 -5.70 7.21
N LYS A 71 8.72 -5.53 8.24
CA LYS A 71 7.43 -6.18 8.39
C LYS A 71 6.33 -5.13 8.30
N LYS A 72 5.39 -5.31 7.37
CA LYS A 72 4.23 -4.43 7.19
C LYS A 72 2.95 -5.25 7.29
N SER A 73 2.05 -4.86 8.19
CA SER A 73 0.69 -5.44 8.23
C SER A 73 -0.08 -4.99 6.98
N LEU A 74 -0.79 -5.93 6.37
CA LEU A 74 -1.69 -5.71 5.23
C LEU A 74 -3.16 -5.75 5.65
N ASP A 75 -3.43 -5.79 6.96
CA ASP A 75 -4.77 -6.00 7.49
C ASP A 75 -5.63 -4.73 7.33
N SER A 76 -6.80 -4.88 6.69
CA SER A 76 -7.90 -3.90 6.64
C SER A 76 -7.51 -2.45 6.30
N LYS A 77 -6.39 -2.24 5.59
CA LYS A 77 -5.95 -0.94 5.11
C LYS A 77 -6.22 -0.84 3.61
N ASP A 78 -6.66 0.34 3.18
CA ASP A 78 -6.74 0.65 1.77
C ASP A 78 -5.34 0.58 1.16
N ILE A 79 -5.16 -0.39 0.27
CA ILE A 79 -3.85 -0.78 -0.26
C ILE A 79 -3.96 -1.20 -1.71
N ILE A 80 -2.97 -0.79 -2.49
CA ILE A 80 -2.74 -1.24 -3.85
C ILE A 80 -1.31 -1.79 -3.90
N ILE A 81 -1.17 -2.95 -4.50
CA ILE A 81 0.12 -3.59 -4.78
C ILE A 81 0.25 -3.67 -6.29
N LEU A 82 1.26 -2.99 -6.82
CA LEU A 82 1.61 -3.04 -8.23
C LEU A 82 2.79 -3.98 -8.47
N ASN A 83 2.79 -4.61 -9.62
CA ASN A 83 3.92 -5.35 -10.15
C ASN A 83 5.03 -4.37 -10.53
N ASP A 84 6.27 -4.68 -10.20
CA ASP A 84 7.45 -3.85 -10.45
C ASP A 84 7.49 -2.51 -9.68
N TRP A 85 8.60 -1.79 -9.87
CA TRP A 85 8.81 -0.47 -9.27
C TRP A 85 8.24 0.63 -10.16
N HIS A 86 7.29 1.36 -9.61
CA HIS A 86 6.67 2.51 -10.25
C HIS A 86 7.10 3.78 -9.54
N ASP A 87 7.56 4.77 -10.32
CA ASP A 87 7.95 6.07 -9.80
C ASP A 87 6.72 6.97 -9.68
N ILE A 88 5.94 6.73 -8.63
CA ILE A 88 4.73 7.49 -8.34
C ILE A 88 5.13 8.64 -7.44
N SER A 89 5.22 9.83 -8.04
CA SER A 89 5.49 11.07 -7.32
C SER A 89 4.43 11.30 -6.25
N THR A 90 4.87 11.38 -5.00
CA THR A 90 4.06 11.94 -3.91
C THR A 90 4.17 13.45 -3.82
N GLU A 91 5.13 14.07 -4.52
CA GLU A 91 5.34 15.53 -4.46
C GLU A 91 4.26 16.32 -5.19
N SER A 92 3.79 15.80 -6.32
CA SER A 92 2.62 16.31 -7.06
C SER A 92 1.34 16.33 -6.21
N GLN A 93 1.35 15.64 -5.07
CA GLN A 93 0.23 15.60 -4.12
C GLN A 93 0.26 16.77 -3.13
N HIS A 94 1.25 17.66 -3.24
CA HIS A 94 1.37 18.82 -2.37
C HIS A 94 1.32 20.12 -3.17
N LYS A 95 0.51 21.07 -2.71
CA LYS A 95 0.56 22.46 -3.15
C LYS A 95 1.55 23.22 -2.28
N THR A 96 2.60 23.73 -2.91
CA THR A 96 3.58 24.61 -2.26
C THR A 96 3.16 26.07 -2.47
N THR A 97 3.07 26.84 -1.39
CA THR A 97 2.78 28.27 -1.42
C THR A 97 3.94 29.02 -0.76
N TYR A 98 4.42 30.06 -1.42
CA TYR A 98 5.47 30.95 -0.92
C TYR A 98 4.81 32.21 -0.34
N LYS A 99 5.10 32.53 0.93
CA LYS A 99 4.57 33.74 1.59
C LYS A 99 5.64 34.36 2.47
N ASP A 100 5.99 35.62 2.20
CA ASP A 100 6.68 36.63 3.02
C ASP A 100 7.97 36.24 3.81
N ASP A 101 8.37 34.97 3.84
CA ASP A 101 9.63 34.33 4.30
C ASP A 101 9.46 32.82 4.63
N HIS A 102 8.31 32.23 4.29
CA HIS A 102 7.98 30.84 4.57
C HIS A 102 7.55 30.06 3.33
N ILE A 103 7.93 28.79 3.30
CA ILE A 103 7.49 27.81 2.32
C ILE A 103 6.46 26.91 3.00
N ILE A 104 5.19 27.03 2.60
CA ILE A 104 4.10 26.20 3.12
C ILE A 104 3.83 25.08 2.11
N LYS A 105 4.06 23.82 2.50
CA LYS A 105 3.71 22.63 1.71
C LYS A 105 2.44 22.00 2.29
N LYS A 106 1.33 22.05 1.55
CA LYS A 106 0.03 21.49 1.97
C LYS A 106 -0.35 20.33 1.07
N SER A 107 -0.78 19.20 1.63
CA SER A 107 -1.38 18.10 0.86
C SER A 107 -2.64 18.57 0.11
N ILE A 108 -2.80 18.14 -1.14
CA ILE A 108 -4.00 18.33 -1.94
C ILE A 108 -5.15 17.50 -1.35
N TYR A 109 -4.86 16.28 -0.92
CA TYR A 109 -5.81 15.37 -0.32
C TYR A 109 -5.98 15.65 1.18
N THR A 110 -7.21 15.50 1.66
CA THR A 110 -7.50 15.49 3.11
C THR A 110 -7.02 14.18 3.74
N SER A 111 -6.87 14.17 5.06
CA SER A 111 -6.52 12.94 5.78
C SER A 111 -7.60 11.87 5.58
N PHE A 112 -7.16 10.64 5.37
CA PHE A 112 -7.95 9.44 5.09
C PHE A 112 -8.79 9.51 3.80
N ASP A 113 -8.40 10.40 2.88
CA ASP A 113 -9.04 10.49 1.57
C ASP A 113 -8.55 9.35 0.65
N THR A 114 -9.48 8.49 0.25
CA THR A 114 -9.21 7.36 -0.64
C THR A 114 -9.22 7.75 -2.12
N THR A 115 -9.53 9.00 -2.46
CA THR A 115 -9.56 9.49 -3.86
C THR A 115 -8.23 9.25 -4.57
N PHE A 116 -7.12 9.51 -3.90
CA PHE A 116 -5.78 9.22 -4.45
C PHE A 116 -5.62 7.74 -4.83
N LEU A 117 -6.07 6.83 -3.95
CA LEU A 117 -5.96 5.40 -4.24
C LEU A 117 -6.86 5.01 -5.41
N LYS A 118 -8.08 5.55 -5.49
CA LYS A 118 -8.99 5.29 -6.63
C LYS A 118 -8.41 5.77 -7.96
N GLU A 119 -7.78 6.94 -7.97
CA GLU A 119 -7.09 7.47 -9.16
C GLU A 119 -5.95 6.55 -9.60
N ILE A 120 -5.10 6.13 -8.66
CA ILE A 120 -4.01 5.19 -8.93
C ILE A 120 -4.55 3.84 -9.40
N ASP A 121 -5.63 3.34 -8.79
CA ASP A 121 -6.24 2.06 -9.15
C ASP A 121 -6.72 2.04 -10.61
N LEU A 122 -7.25 3.19 -11.08
CA LEU A 122 -7.67 3.38 -12.46
C LEU A 122 -6.47 3.46 -13.41
N ILE A 123 -5.44 4.23 -13.07
CA ILE A 123 -4.25 4.44 -13.91
C ILE A 123 -3.47 3.14 -14.09
N TYR A 124 -3.28 2.38 -13.01
CA TYR A 124 -2.41 1.20 -12.96
C TYR A 124 -3.17 -0.12 -13.05
N ASN A 125 -4.38 -0.13 -13.60
CA ASN A 125 -5.27 -1.29 -13.59
C ASN A 125 -4.64 -2.55 -14.24
N THR A 126 -3.78 -2.39 -15.25
CA THR A 126 -3.10 -3.51 -15.94
C THR A 126 -1.88 -4.05 -15.22
N GLU A 127 -1.25 -3.23 -14.37
CA GLU A 127 0.01 -3.55 -13.67
C GLU A 127 -0.24 -3.92 -12.21
N LYS A 128 -1.50 -3.84 -11.78
CA LYS A 128 -1.95 -4.15 -10.44
C LYS A 128 -1.91 -5.66 -10.19
N LEU A 129 -1.25 -6.03 -9.09
CA LEU A 129 -1.30 -7.38 -8.52
C LEU A 129 -2.50 -7.53 -7.59
N TYR A 130 -2.77 -6.52 -6.78
CA TYR A 130 -3.87 -6.53 -5.82
C TYR A 130 -4.34 -5.11 -5.50
N SER A 131 -5.65 -4.95 -5.25
CA SER A 131 -6.22 -3.73 -4.67
C SER A 131 -7.31 -4.07 -3.67
N HIS A 132 -7.26 -3.39 -2.53
CA HIS A 132 -8.37 -3.27 -1.62
C HIS A 132 -8.57 -1.80 -1.30
N ILE A 133 -9.73 -1.26 -1.65
CA ILE A 133 -10.14 0.10 -1.29
C ILE A 133 -11.55 -0.02 -0.73
N ALA A 134 -11.74 0.38 0.51
CA ALA A 134 -13.05 0.44 1.14
C ALA A 134 -13.93 1.45 0.40
N ALA A 135 -15.18 1.06 0.13
CA ALA A 135 -16.19 2.00 -0.32
C ALA A 135 -16.62 2.82 0.89
N ASN A 136 -16.18 4.09 0.94
CA ASN A 136 -16.77 5.11 1.81
C ASN A 136 -18.18 5.44 1.34
#